data_AF-A0A1V5CX40-F1
#
_entry.id   AF-A0A1V5CX40-F1
#
_cell.length_a   1.000
_cell.length_b   1.000
_cell.length_c   1.000
_cell.angle_alpha   90.00
_cell.angle_beta   90.00
_cell.angle_gamma   90.00
#
_symmetry.space_group_name_H-M   'P 1'
#
loop_
_entity.id
_entity.type
_entity.pdbx_description
1 polymer ?
#
loop_
_entity_poly.entity_id
_entity_poly.type
_entity_poly.pdbx_seq_one_letter_code
_entity_poly.pdbx_strand_id
1 'polypeptide(L)'
;MRRTFFFFLVILMTPFVALGTTAQCPRHSVLLEGTTANFGVTYTERLSAHKAGKGPGYNGRWQIDTFEQISVYPSAIPFAVPPTTDRHDLGNGVWMVSTCAVAGNVIRCATTTHNMAFEVIDNKVRMEKTLPWHGKIEGSTMSWKFHLENPMEPTITGTIVEGSREPIELSIVEPTSGAKYRFNYDNPGVLRLSLVAKVAPARYENDVVWSVPDLEGSTMTPNPEALRGSQVDVSYTKLPESYTAFGPKKVKATLKVGSCIAEDTRDIKVFYSREAKNNPEGKFYNWFYYWKQTPPARPQGQLVNIEFGGTQFDQCKNFHVPALFKPAYMYKTIHICDLTAKLDNKFSVTVPKVNRTMPATLTTKQYVTTTHIDTFATIMLHEFVHFNAYHTWREGKTEAQMEAQDRDLDGIPDHLEPSMGFKPDTLQTYWGQDQDWKGMGGDEEFLAYETASTYPIGKYDAYDWGFPGKNWP
;
A
#
# COMPACT_ATOMS: atom_id res chain seq x y z
N MET A 1 -24.89 57.70 -7.59
CA MET A 1 -24.94 56.25 -7.87
C MET A 1 -23.75 55.87 -8.73
N ARG A 2 -22.66 55.37 -8.12
CA ARG A 2 -21.48 54.85 -8.84
C ARG A 2 -21.73 53.36 -9.14
N ARG A 3 -21.73 52.99 -10.42
CA ARG A 3 -21.80 51.60 -10.88
C ARG A 3 -20.40 51.01 -10.86
N THR A 4 -20.16 50.04 -9.99
CA THR A 4 -18.93 49.24 -9.93
C THR A 4 -19.04 48.12 -10.97
N PHE A 5 -18.19 48.14 -11.99
CA PHE A 5 -18.03 47.02 -12.92
C PHE A 5 -17.13 45.96 -12.25
N PHE A 6 -17.69 44.78 -11.99
CA PHE A 6 -16.91 43.60 -11.62
C PHE A 6 -16.29 43.01 -12.89
N PHE A 7 -14.98 43.12 -13.05
CA PHE A 7 -14.22 42.36 -14.03
C PHE A 7 -14.10 40.92 -13.54
N PHE A 8 -14.77 39.99 -14.23
CA PHE A 8 -14.50 38.56 -14.11
C PHE A 8 -13.14 38.27 -14.77
N LEU A 9 -12.11 38.07 -13.95
CA LEU A 9 -10.82 37.55 -14.40
C LEU A 9 -10.99 36.04 -14.60
N VAL A 10 -11.20 35.62 -15.85
CA VAL A 10 -11.13 34.21 -16.25
C VAL A 10 -9.67 33.79 -16.14
N ILE A 11 -9.31 33.15 -15.03
CA ILE A 11 -8.04 32.44 -14.88
C ILE A 11 -8.15 31.21 -15.79
N LEU A 12 -7.61 31.33 -17.00
CA LEU A 12 -7.24 30.20 -17.84
C LEU A 12 -6.28 29.31 -17.02
N MET A 13 -6.81 28.25 -16.43
CA MET A 13 -6.01 27.16 -15.91
C MET A 13 -5.34 26.47 -17.09
N THR A 14 -4.16 26.95 -17.46
CA THR A 14 -3.21 26.16 -18.23
C THR A 14 -2.94 24.88 -17.43
N PRO A 15 -3.01 23.69 -18.03
CA PRO A 15 -2.61 22.47 -17.35
C PRO A 15 -1.18 22.67 -16.86
N PHE A 16 -0.97 22.49 -15.56
CA PHE A 16 0.37 22.39 -15.00
C PHE A 16 1.06 21.25 -15.75
N VAL A 17 1.92 21.61 -16.71
CA VAL A 17 2.89 20.68 -17.28
C VAL A 17 3.71 20.24 -16.08
N ALA A 18 3.62 18.97 -15.71
CA ALA A 18 4.46 18.38 -14.69
C ALA A 18 5.91 18.70 -15.08
N LEU A 19 6.54 19.59 -14.33
CA LEU A 19 7.94 19.95 -14.55
C LEU A 19 8.74 18.67 -14.31
N GLY A 20 9.36 18.16 -15.37
CA GLY A 20 10.25 17.01 -15.28
C GLY A 20 11.35 17.27 -14.27
N THR A 21 11.89 16.20 -13.69
CA THR A 21 13.05 16.34 -12.82
C THR A 21 14.28 16.56 -13.70
N THR A 22 14.78 17.79 -13.69
CA THR A 22 16.09 18.13 -14.27
C THR A 22 17.16 17.66 -13.29
N ALA A 23 17.92 16.64 -13.66
CA ALA A 23 19.10 16.26 -12.87
C ALA A 23 20.25 17.21 -13.22
N GLN A 24 20.76 17.94 -12.22
CA GLN A 24 21.98 18.72 -12.40
C GLN A 24 23.18 17.79 -12.35
N CYS A 25 23.64 17.38 -13.54
CA CYS A 25 24.77 16.49 -13.72
C CYS A 25 26.05 17.08 -13.09
N PRO A 26 26.76 16.33 -12.23
CA PRO A 26 28.07 16.76 -11.77
C PRO A 26 29.04 16.73 -12.96
N ARG A 27 29.82 17.81 -13.09
CA ARG A 27 30.74 17.98 -14.23
C ARG A 27 31.80 16.89 -14.29
N HIS A 28 32.20 16.32 -13.17
CA HIS A 28 33.19 15.24 -13.12
C HIS A 28 32.72 14.13 -12.19
N SER A 29 32.97 12.90 -12.58
CA SER A 29 32.75 11.72 -11.76
C SER A 29 33.76 10.63 -12.01
N VAL A 30 33.85 9.67 -11.11
CA VAL A 30 34.76 8.54 -11.22
C VAL A 30 34.14 7.28 -10.63
N LEU A 31 34.42 6.14 -11.25
CA LEU A 31 34.24 4.81 -10.67
C LEU A 31 35.64 4.26 -10.40
N LEU A 32 35.97 4.04 -9.14
CA LEU A 32 37.22 3.46 -8.70
C LEU A 32 37.01 1.97 -8.41
N GLU A 33 37.91 1.14 -8.90
CA GLU A 33 37.93 -0.30 -8.61
C GLU A 33 39.37 -0.76 -8.34
N GLY A 34 39.51 -1.75 -7.47
CA GLY A 34 40.78 -2.40 -7.20
C GLY A 34 40.56 -3.77 -6.56
N THR A 35 41.44 -4.71 -6.89
CA THR A 35 41.38 -6.08 -6.37
C THR A 35 42.75 -6.53 -5.87
N THR A 36 42.75 -7.19 -4.71
CA THR A 36 43.89 -7.91 -4.13
C THR A 36 43.53 -9.38 -3.94
N ALA A 37 44.53 -10.24 -3.85
CA ALA A 37 44.33 -11.65 -3.54
C ALA A 37 45.28 -12.08 -2.41
N ASN A 38 44.75 -12.74 -1.39
CA ASN A 38 45.54 -13.30 -0.30
C ASN A 38 44.98 -14.66 0.11
N PHE A 39 45.84 -15.67 0.28
CA PHE A 39 45.46 -17.05 0.62
C PHE A 39 44.29 -17.63 -0.19
N GLY A 40 44.22 -17.30 -1.49
CA GLY A 40 43.16 -17.76 -2.40
C GLY A 40 41.82 -17.01 -2.28
N VAL A 41 41.71 -16.05 -1.37
CA VAL A 41 40.57 -15.13 -1.28
C VAL A 41 40.87 -13.90 -2.11
N THR A 42 39.96 -13.51 -3.01
CA THR A 42 40.05 -12.22 -3.72
C THR A 42 39.21 -11.18 -3.01
N TYR A 43 39.78 -10.01 -2.79
CA TYR A 43 39.12 -8.89 -2.16
C TYR A 43 39.07 -7.71 -3.13
N THR A 44 37.86 -7.27 -3.48
CA THR A 44 37.61 -6.18 -4.44
C THR A 44 36.87 -5.05 -3.77
N GLU A 45 37.33 -3.83 -3.98
CA GLU A 45 36.64 -2.61 -3.56
C GLU A 45 36.17 -1.82 -4.78
N ARG A 46 34.96 -1.28 -4.69
CA ARG A 46 34.34 -0.42 -5.70
C ARG A 46 33.79 0.84 -5.05
N LEU A 47 34.10 1.99 -5.63
CA LEU A 47 33.62 3.28 -5.15
C LEU A 47 33.20 4.16 -6.31
N SER A 48 32.04 4.79 -6.22
CA SER A 48 31.64 5.86 -7.15
C SER A 48 31.58 7.20 -6.44
N ALA A 49 32.04 8.25 -7.11
CA ALA A 49 32.03 9.60 -6.58
C ALA A 49 31.90 10.66 -7.68
N HIS A 50 31.41 11.84 -7.30
CA HIS A 50 31.27 12.98 -8.18
C HIS A 50 31.71 14.29 -7.55
N LYS A 51 32.16 15.24 -8.36
CA LYS A 51 32.62 16.54 -7.87
C LYS A 51 31.42 17.41 -7.46
N ALA A 52 31.37 17.78 -6.18
CA ALA A 52 30.31 18.61 -5.59
C ALA A 52 30.79 20.02 -5.18
N GLY A 53 32.10 20.21 -4.98
CA GLY A 53 32.68 21.47 -4.52
C GLY A 53 33.09 22.43 -5.65
N LYS A 54 33.11 23.73 -5.32
CA LYS A 54 33.68 24.78 -6.19
C LYS A 54 35.21 24.70 -6.13
N GLY A 55 35.86 24.64 -7.28
CA GLY A 55 37.32 24.62 -7.41
C GLY A 55 37.75 24.37 -8.87
N PRO A 56 38.90 24.88 -9.32
CA PRO A 56 39.39 24.65 -10.68
C PRO A 56 39.81 23.19 -10.88
N GLY A 57 39.70 22.69 -12.12
CA GLY A 57 40.10 21.31 -12.47
C GLY A 57 39.41 20.26 -11.60
N TYR A 58 40.19 19.40 -10.95
CA TYR A 58 39.69 18.37 -10.02
C TYR A 58 39.71 18.79 -8.55
N ASN A 59 40.31 19.93 -8.20
CA ASN A 59 40.39 20.42 -6.82
C ASN A 59 38.99 20.72 -6.26
N GLY A 60 38.80 20.43 -4.98
CA GLY A 60 37.56 20.67 -4.24
C GLY A 60 36.98 19.39 -3.64
N ARG A 61 35.73 19.48 -3.19
CA ARG A 61 34.99 18.39 -2.55
C ARG A 61 34.38 17.45 -3.60
N TRP A 62 34.49 16.16 -3.38
CA TRP A 62 33.85 15.11 -4.15
C TRP A 62 32.94 14.29 -3.25
N GLN A 63 31.65 14.24 -3.59
CA GLN A 63 30.70 13.42 -2.86
C GLN A 63 30.87 11.97 -3.28
N ILE A 64 30.98 11.06 -2.30
CA ILE A 64 30.93 9.62 -2.56
C ILE A 64 29.44 9.26 -2.72
N ASP A 65 29.12 8.42 -3.70
CA ASP A 65 27.75 8.00 -4.00
C ASP A 65 27.50 6.56 -3.53
N THR A 66 28.48 5.68 -3.76
CA THR A 66 28.43 4.28 -3.32
C THR A 66 29.81 3.79 -2.94
N PHE A 67 29.89 2.95 -1.92
CA PHE A 67 31.07 2.15 -1.61
C PHE A 67 30.66 0.68 -1.41
N GLU A 68 31.45 -0.22 -1.97
CA GLU A 68 31.20 -1.66 -1.97
C GLU A 68 32.49 -2.46 -1.80
N GLN A 69 32.40 -3.51 -1.00
CA GLN A 69 33.46 -4.50 -0.78
C GLN A 69 32.94 -5.89 -1.14
N ILE A 70 33.73 -6.63 -1.91
CA ILE A 70 33.41 -7.97 -2.41
C ILE A 70 34.55 -8.91 -2.06
N SER A 71 34.28 -9.91 -1.24
CA SER A 71 35.22 -11.00 -0.92
C SER A 71 34.75 -12.29 -1.59
N VAL A 72 35.62 -12.91 -2.39
CA VAL A 72 35.35 -14.21 -3.02
C VAL A 72 36.30 -15.24 -2.45
N TYR A 73 35.73 -16.28 -1.83
CA TYR A 73 36.46 -17.36 -1.20
C TYR A 73 36.70 -18.53 -2.18
N PRO A 74 37.75 -19.36 -1.97
CA PRO A 74 38.02 -20.53 -2.83
C PRO A 74 36.91 -21.57 -2.85
N SER A 75 36.09 -21.62 -1.80
CA SER A 75 35.01 -22.58 -1.62
C SER A 75 33.75 -21.90 -1.09
N ALA A 76 32.59 -22.54 -1.29
CA ALA A 76 31.33 -22.07 -0.75
C ALA A 76 31.40 -21.89 0.76
N ILE A 77 30.76 -20.83 1.27
CA ILE A 77 30.68 -20.55 2.70
C ILE A 77 29.61 -21.50 3.28
N PRO A 78 29.96 -22.37 4.24
CA PRO A 78 29.10 -23.51 4.62
C PRO A 78 27.91 -23.14 5.52
N PHE A 79 27.63 -21.85 5.71
CA PHE A 79 26.55 -21.36 6.56
C PHE A 79 25.84 -20.17 5.91
N ALA A 80 24.52 -20.11 6.09
CA ALA A 80 23.72 -18.95 5.70
C ALA A 80 23.90 -17.84 6.74
N VAL A 81 24.43 -16.69 6.31
CA VAL A 81 24.48 -15.47 7.13
C VAL A 81 23.30 -14.60 6.69
N PRO A 82 22.31 -14.33 7.55
CA PRO A 82 21.26 -13.37 7.22
C PRO A 82 21.89 -12.00 6.94
N PRO A 83 21.32 -11.18 6.04
CA PRO A 83 21.90 -9.89 5.73
C PRO A 83 22.04 -9.05 7.00
N THR A 84 23.26 -8.66 7.35
CA THR A 84 23.51 -7.77 8.49
C THR A 84 23.53 -6.34 8.01
N THR A 85 22.98 -5.42 8.80
CA THR A 85 23.05 -3.98 8.54
C THR A 85 23.66 -3.31 9.75
N ASP A 86 24.87 -2.79 9.58
CA ASP A 86 25.67 -2.26 10.67
C ASP A 86 26.12 -0.83 10.37
N ARG A 87 26.21 -0.01 11.42
CA ARG A 87 26.77 1.35 11.35
C ARG A 87 28.23 1.31 11.77
N HIS A 88 29.11 1.77 10.89
CA HIS A 88 30.54 1.89 11.11
C HIS A 88 30.92 3.36 11.30
N ASP A 89 31.58 3.68 12.41
CA ASP A 89 32.26 4.97 12.62
C ASP A 89 33.69 4.86 12.08
N LEU A 90 34.02 5.75 11.14
CA LEU A 90 35.33 5.81 10.49
C LEU A 90 36.24 6.88 11.13
N GLY A 91 35.79 7.52 12.21
CA GLY A 91 36.48 8.58 12.92
C GLY A 91 36.25 9.97 12.31
N ASN A 92 36.60 11.01 13.05
CA ASN A 92 36.47 12.43 12.64
C ASN A 92 35.05 12.83 12.19
N GLY A 93 34.03 12.14 12.73
CA GLY A 93 32.63 12.34 12.40
C GLY A 93 32.22 11.75 11.04
N VAL A 94 33.06 10.96 10.40
CA VAL A 94 32.76 10.22 9.17
C VAL A 94 32.19 8.85 9.54
N TRP A 95 31.09 8.44 8.91
CA TRP A 95 30.43 7.17 9.17
C TRP A 95 29.77 6.62 7.91
N MET A 96 29.52 5.32 7.93
CA MET A 96 28.71 4.62 6.93
C MET A 96 27.80 3.58 7.59
N VAL A 97 26.68 3.28 6.95
CA VAL A 97 25.86 2.10 7.22
C VAL A 97 25.98 1.20 6.00
N SER A 98 26.33 -0.06 6.22
CA SER A 98 26.50 -1.05 5.17
C SER A 98 25.60 -2.25 5.40
N THR A 99 25.15 -2.86 4.32
CA THR A 99 24.45 -4.14 4.33
C THR A 99 25.31 -5.19 3.66
N CYS A 100 25.55 -6.31 4.35
CA CYS A 100 26.33 -7.43 3.83
C CYS A 100 25.42 -8.61 3.51
N ALA A 101 25.66 -9.28 2.38
CA ALA A 101 24.96 -10.50 1.98
C ALA A 101 25.95 -11.57 1.52
N VAL A 102 25.60 -12.83 1.76
CA VAL A 102 26.39 -14.00 1.36
C VAL A 102 25.64 -14.77 0.28
N ALA A 103 26.33 -15.07 -0.83
CA ALA A 103 25.81 -15.90 -1.91
C ALA A 103 26.91 -16.86 -2.39
N GLY A 104 26.75 -18.16 -2.10
CA GLY A 104 27.73 -19.18 -2.45
C GLY A 104 29.07 -18.94 -1.75
N ASN A 105 30.11 -18.62 -2.54
CA ASN A 105 31.46 -18.30 -2.05
C ASN A 105 31.74 -16.79 -1.99
N VAL A 106 30.73 -15.94 -2.17
CA VAL A 106 30.88 -14.48 -2.24
C VAL A 106 30.24 -13.80 -1.03
N ILE A 107 30.97 -12.88 -0.40
CA ILE A 107 30.45 -11.91 0.55
C ILE A 107 30.45 -10.54 -0.12
N ARG A 108 29.31 -9.86 -0.12
CA ARG A 108 29.15 -8.53 -0.71
C ARG A 108 28.60 -7.57 0.33
N CYS A 109 29.36 -6.54 0.64
CA CYS A 109 28.97 -5.47 1.56
C CYS A 109 28.87 -4.15 0.81
N ALA A 110 27.73 -3.48 0.86
CA ALA A 110 27.50 -2.21 0.17
C ALA A 110 26.92 -1.16 1.11
N THR A 111 27.33 0.10 0.96
CA THR A 111 26.80 1.20 1.77
C THR A 111 25.38 1.55 1.38
N THR A 112 24.50 1.68 2.37
CA THR A 112 23.10 2.10 2.20
C THR A 112 22.90 3.58 2.52
N THR A 113 23.59 4.09 3.55
CA THR A 113 23.62 5.52 3.91
C THR A 113 24.97 5.88 4.50
N HIS A 114 25.48 7.10 4.26
CA HIS A 114 26.77 7.55 4.80
C HIS A 114 26.90 9.07 4.70
N ASN A 115 27.97 9.62 5.28
CA ASN A 115 28.36 11.03 5.07
C ASN A 115 29.78 11.18 4.47
N MET A 116 30.34 10.09 3.96
CA MET A 116 31.67 10.07 3.31
C MET A 116 31.74 11.02 2.10
N ALA A 117 32.87 11.70 1.97
CA ALA A 117 33.22 12.55 0.84
C ALA A 117 34.75 12.60 0.70
N PHE A 118 35.27 12.77 -0.51
CA PHE A 118 36.67 13.09 -0.71
C PHE A 118 36.92 14.60 -0.72
N GLU A 119 38.12 14.96 -0.29
CA GLU A 119 38.72 16.27 -0.51
C GLU A 119 39.91 16.09 -1.46
N VAL A 120 39.97 16.95 -2.48
CA VAL A 120 41.05 16.98 -3.47
C VAL A 120 41.75 18.34 -3.44
N ILE A 121 43.05 18.34 -3.12
CA ILE A 121 43.89 19.55 -3.13
C ILE A 121 45.22 19.19 -3.78
N ASP A 122 45.63 19.98 -4.78
CA ASP A 122 46.89 19.83 -5.52
C ASP A 122 47.16 18.38 -5.95
N ASN A 123 46.14 17.77 -6.56
CA ASN A 123 46.13 16.37 -7.02
C ASN A 123 46.33 15.31 -5.93
N LYS A 124 46.19 15.65 -4.64
CA LYS A 124 46.12 14.68 -3.54
C LYS A 124 44.67 14.44 -3.16
N VAL A 125 44.34 13.20 -2.82
CA VAL A 125 42.97 12.77 -2.48
C VAL A 125 42.95 12.19 -1.07
N ARG A 126 41.97 12.59 -0.26
CA ARG A 126 41.73 12.02 1.07
C ARG A 126 40.25 11.98 1.38
N MET A 127 39.86 11.18 2.37
CA MET A 127 38.53 11.31 2.98
C MET A 127 38.47 12.66 3.71
N GLU A 128 37.37 13.39 3.55
CA GLU A 128 37.21 14.71 4.13
C GLU A 128 37.42 14.66 5.65
N LYS A 129 38.16 15.63 6.20
CA LYS A 129 38.52 15.72 7.63
C LYS A 129 39.44 14.60 8.15
N THR A 130 40.04 13.79 7.29
CA THR A 130 41.03 12.79 7.71
C THR A 130 42.46 13.19 7.35
N LEU A 131 43.42 12.59 8.05
CA LEU A 131 44.85 12.61 7.73
C LEU A 131 45.34 11.16 7.87
N PRO A 132 46.33 10.71 7.07
CA PRO A 132 47.07 11.43 6.01
C PRO A 132 46.32 11.47 4.65
N TRP A 133 47.01 11.85 3.56
CA TRP A 133 46.49 11.75 2.19
C TRP A 133 46.57 10.31 1.69
N HIS A 134 45.45 9.77 1.24
CA HIS A 134 45.27 8.34 0.94
C HIS A 134 45.27 8.02 -0.56
N GLY A 135 45.34 9.05 -1.40
CA GLY A 135 45.22 8.92 -2.85
C GLY A 135 45.80 10.10 -3.60
N LYS A 136 45.76 10.02 -4.92
CA LYS A 136 46.27 11.06 -5.83
C LYS A 136 45.53 11.06 -7.17
N ILE A 137 45.71 12.12 -7.94
CA ILE A 137 45.26 12.22 -9.32
C ILE A 137 46.47 12.41 -10.23
N GLU A 138 46.60 11.54 -11.22
CA GLU A 138 47.63 11.62 -12.26
C GLU A 138 46.96 11.64 -13.64
N GLY A 139 47.09 12.76 -14.36
CA GLY A 139 46.30 12.98 -15.57
C GLY A 139 44.80 13.02 -15.22
N SER A 140 44.01 12.13 -15.81
CA SER A 140 42.59 11.92 -15.46
C SER A 140 42.37 10.70 -14.55
N THR A 141 43.42 10.02 -14.09
CA THR A 141 43.27 8.83 -13.25
C THR A 141 43.32 9.21 -11.78
N MET A 142 42.25 8.91 -11.05
CA MET A 142 42.21 9.00 -9.60
C MET A 142 42.58 7.64 -8.99
N SER A 143 43.39 7.66 -7.94
CA SER A 143 43.67 6.51 -7.10
C SER A 143 43.43 6.84 -5.63
N TRP A 144 43.00 5.84 -4.87
CA TRP A 144 42.77 5.97 -3.44
C TRP A 144 42.92 4.61 -2.74
N LYS A 145 43.24 4.60 -1.46
CA LYS A 145 43.32 3.40 -0.64
C LYS A 145 42.69 3.66 0.73
N PHE A 146 41.80 2.78 1.18
CA PHE A 146 41.04 3.01 2.41
C PHE A 146 41.96 3.04 3.65
N HIS A 147 42.79 2.02 3.84
CA HIS A 147 43.79 1.94 4.90
C HIS A 147 45.20 1.79 4.30
N LEU A 148 46.01 2.87 4.36
CA LEU A 148 47.33 2.91 3.71
C LEU A 148 48.24 1.73 4.05
N GLU A 149 48.31 1.40 5.35
CA GLU A 149 49.20 0.36 5.87
C GLU A 149 48.64 -1.06 5.73
N ASN A 150 47.38 -1.23 5.30
CA ASN A 150 46.81 -2.58 5.20
C ASN A 150 47.29 -3.23 3.90
N PRO A 151 48.09 -4.31 3.95
CA PRO A 151 48.59 -4.97 2.74
C PRO A 151 47.50 -5.75 2.00
N MET A 152 46.37 -6.05 2.65
CA MET A 152 45.27 -6.79 2.05
C MET A 152 44.28 -5.90 1.30
N GLU A 153 44.20 -4.62 1.61
CA GLU A 153 43.30 -3.70 0.90
C GLU A 153 43.90 -3.24 -0.42
N PRO A 154 43.13 -3.24 -1.52
CA PRO A 154 43.59 -2.75 -2.80
C PRO A 154 43.77 -1.23 -2.77
N THR A 155 44.66 -0.74 -3.62
CA THR A 155 44.52 0.63 -4.11
C THR A 155 43.48 0.60 -5.22
N ILE A 156 42.38 1.31 -5.03
CA ILE A 156 41.34 1.47 -6.05
C ILE A 156 41.74 2.57 -7.02
N THR A 157 41.51 2.35 -8.31
CA THR A 157 41.86 3.29 -9.37
C THR A 157 40.75 3.42 -10.40
N GLY A 158 40.66 4.58 -11.04
CA GLY A 158 39.66 4.81 -12.08
C GLY A 158 39.86 6.12 -12.81
N THR A 159 39.30 6.21 -14.01
CA THR A 159 39.39 7.42 -14.83
C THR A 159 38.24 8.37 -14.49
N ILE A 160 38.60 9.61 -14.18
CA ILE A 160 37.67 10.72 -14.06
C ILE A 160 37.08 10.99 -15.45
N VAL A 161 35.77 10.89 -15.53
CA VAL A 161 34.99 11.24 -16.73
C VAL A 161 34.36 12.61 -16.55
N GLU A 162 34.43 13.46 -17.58
CA GLU A 162 33.64 14.69 -17.62
C GLU A 162 32.20 14.28 -18.00
N GLY A 163 31.24 14.64 -17.15
CA GLY A 163 29.83 14.37 -17.39
C GLY A 163 29.32 15.13 -18.61
N SER A 164 28.17 14.69 -19.15
CA SER A 164 27.47 15.41 -20.21
C SER A 164 27.29 16.88 -19.80
N ARG A 165 27.75 17.82 -20.64
CA ARG A 165 27.47 19.25 -20.46
C ARG A 165 26.00 19.59 -20.73
N GLU A 166 25.30 18.69 -21.40
CA GLU A 166 23.86 18.83 -21.67
C GLU A 166 23.06 18.35 -20.46
N PRO A 167 22.08 19.15 -19.99
CA PRO A 167 21.20 18.75 -18.90
C PRO A 167 20.41 17.51 -19.28
N ILE A 168 20.20 16.62 -18.30
CA ILE A 168 19.38 15.43 -18.47
C ILE A 168 18.03 15.67 -17.81
N GLU A 169 16.98 15.40 -18.56
CA GLU A 169 15.60 15.52 -18.12
C GLU A 169 14.91 14.17 -18.22
N LEU A 170 14.17 13.81 -17.17
CA LEU A 170 13.29 12.66 -17.15
C LEU A 170 11.93 13.11 -16.62
N SER A 171 10.85 12.71 -17.29
CA SER A 171 9.49 12.93 -16.82
C SER A 171 8.58 11.80 -17.23
N ILE A 172 7.82 11.25 -16.28
CA ILE A 172 6.77 10.28 -16.58
C ILE A 172 5.58 11.04 -17.16
N VAL A 173 5.18 10.65 -18.38
CA VAL A 173 3.98 11.12 -19.08
C VAL A 173 2.79 10.25 -18.70
N GLU A 174 2.97 8.93 -18.73
CA GLU A 174 1.97 7.95 -18.30
C GLU A 174 2.61 6.94 -17.33
N PRO A 175 1.99 6.61 -16.19
CA PRO A 175 0.69 7.10 -15.70
C PRO A 175 0.70 8.58 -15.29
N THR A 176 -0.43 9.28 -15.48
CA THR A 176 -0.67 10.54 -14.74
C THR A 176 -0.77 10.29 -13.23
N SER A 177 -0.42 11.30 -12.40
CA SER A 177 -0.54 11.15 -10.94
C SER A 177 -1.99 10.94 -10.52
N GLY A 178 -2.24 9.93 -9.70
CA GLY A 178 -3.57 9.51 -9.26
C GLY A 178 -4.33 8.65 -10.27
N ALA A 179 -3.70 8.22 -11.38
CA ALA A 179 -4.30 7.32 -12.36
C ALA A 179 -4.84 6.05 -11.69
N LYS A 180 -6.03 5.63 -12.14
CA LYS A 180 -6.72 4.47 -11.58
C LYS A 180 -6.68 3.31 -12.57
N TYR A 181 -6.26 2.14 -12.09
CA TYR A 181 -6.17 0.92 -12.87
C TYR A 181 -6.98 -0.19 -12.22
N ARG A 182 -7.60 -1.03 -13.04
CA ARG A 182 -8.53 -2.07 -12.58
C ARG A 182 -8.25 -3.40 -13.26
N PHE A 183 -8.23 -4.48 -12.49
CA PHE A 183 -8.34 -5.82 -13.05
C PHE A 183 -9.67 -5.98 -13.78
N ASN A 184 -9.67 -6.51 -14.99
CA ASN A 184 -10.89 -6.74 -15.75
C ASN A 184 -11.73 -7.91 -15.18
N TYR A 185 -12.80 -8.26 -15.90
CA TYR A 185 -13.75 -9.30 -15.50
C TYR A 185 -13.37 -10.70 -16.03
N ASP A 186 -12.24 -10.83 -16.73
CA ASP A 186 -11.80 -12.11 -17.32
C ASP A 186 -11.40 -13.11 -16.23
N ASN A 187 -11.30 -14.39 -16.58
CA ASN A 187 -10.80 -15.42 -15.67
C ASN A 187 -9.66 -16.22 -16.35
N PRO A 188 -8.39 -16.02 -15.96
CA PRO A 188 -7.93 -15.14 -14.89
C PRO A 188 -8.09 -13.65 -15.23
N GLY A 189 -8.30 -12.81 -14.21
CA GLY A 189 -8.41 -11.37 -14.41
C GLY A 189 -7.08 -10.74 -14.81
N VAL A 190 -7.15 -9.66 -15.60
CA VAL A 190 -5.97 -8.98 -16.16
C VAL A 190 -6.00 -7.47 -15.83
N LEU A 191 -4.86 -6.95 -15.35
CA LEU A 191 -4.55 -5.53 -15.19
C LEU A 191 -3.50 -5.13 -16.22
N ARG A 192 -3.62 -3.96 -16.85
CA ARG A 192 -2.62 -3.44 -17.79
C ARG A 192 -2.19 -2.03 -17.39
N LEU A 193 -0.89 -1.77 -17.40
CA LEU A 193 -0.25 -0.49 -17.19
C LEU A 193 0.55 -0.13 -18.46
N SER A 194 0.31 1.06 -19.02
CA SER A 194 1.13 1.65 -20.07
C SER A 194 2.03 2.70 -19.43
N LEU A 195 3.34 2.54 -19.56
CA LEU A 195 4.35 3.39 -18.95
C LEU A 195 5.07 4.17 -20.04
N VAL A 196 5.06 5.49 -19.95
CA VAL A 196 5.68 6.37 -20.94
C VAL A 196 6.45 7.46 -20.21
N ALA A 197 7.72 7.63 -20.55
CA ALA A 197 8.56 8.70 -20.06
C ALA A 197 9.13 9.52 -21.23
N LYS A 198 9.17 10.83 -21.04
CA LYS A 198 9.89 11.75 -21.92
C LYS A 198 11.29 11.97 -21.36
N VAL A 199 12.28 11.83 -22.24
CA VAL A 199 13.70 11.95 -21.91
C VAL A 199 14.34 13.01 -22.79
N ALA A 200 15.20 13.84 -22.20
CA ALA A 200 16.12 14.69 -22.94
C ALA A 200 17.54 14.50 -22.39
N PRO A 201 18.56 14.33 -23.25
CA PRO A 201 18.50 14.12 -24.70
C PRO A 201 17.90 12.75 -25.11
N ALA A 202 17.23 12.70 -26.28
CA ALA A 202 16.51 11.51 -26.77
C ALA A 202 17.38 10.23 -26.93
N ARG A 203 18.69 10.39 -27.07
CA ARG A 203 19.64 9.25 -27.16
C ARG A 203 19.60 8.34 -25.92
N TYR A 204 19.09 8.83 -24.79
CA TYR A 204 18.98 8.08 -23.54
C TYR A 204 17.61 7.44 -23.31
N GLU A 205 16.69 7.50 -24.28
CA GLU A 205 15.35 6.92 -24.15
C GLU A 205 15.39 5.43 -23.81
N ASN A 206 16.29 4.66 -24.42
CA ASN A 206 16.43 3.22 -24.17
C ASN A 206 17.08 2.88 -22.81
N ASP A 207 17.65 3.87 -22.12
CA ASP A 207 18.37 3.69 -20.85
C ASP A 207 17.49 3.89 -19.62
N VAL A 208 16.24 4.33 -19.80
CA VAL A 208 15.26 4.46 -18.70
C VAL A 208 14.96 3.09 -18.13
N VAL A 209 15.03 2.98 -16.80
CA VAL A 209 14.66 1.78 -16.03
C VAL A 209 13.40 2.07 -15.24
N TRP A 210 12.42 1.19 -15.35
CA TRP A 210 11.16 1.28 -14.62
C TRP A 210 11.16 0.40 -13.38
N SER A 211 10.61 0.94 -12.30
CA SER A 211 10.18 0.21 -11.11
C SER A 211 8.66 0.30 -11.03
N VAL A 212 8.02 -0.87 -11.03
CA VAL A 212 6.56 -1.05 -11.01
C VAL A 212 6.16 -1.80 -9.75
N PRO A 213 4.91 -1.66 -9.26
CA PRO A 213 4.51 -2.32 -8.03
C PRO A 213 4.53 -3.84 -8.19
N ASP A 214 5.08 -4.53 -7.21
CA ASP A 214 4.84 -5.96 -7.07
C ASP A 214 3.44 -6.19 -6.49
N LEU A 215 2.70 -7.12 -7.07
CA LEU A 215 1.34 -7.47 -6.69
C LEU A 215 1.32 -8.96 -6.32
N GLU A 216 1.66 -9.26 -5.07
CA GLU A 216 1.77 -10.63 -4.56
C GLU A 216 0.54 -11.48 -4.94
N GLY A 217 0.80 -12.69 -5.45
CA GLY A 217 -0.22 -13.60 -6.00
C GLY A 217 -0.59 -13.36 -7.47
N SER A 218 -0.19 -12.22 -8.05
CA SER A 218 -0.34 -11.95 -9.49
C SER A 218 0.93 -12.31 -10.26
N THR A 219 0.80 -12.67 -11.54
CA THR A 219 1.93 -12.87 -12.43
C THR A 219 2.14 -11.64 -13.30
N MET A 220 3.27 -10.95 -13.12
CA MET A 220 3.67 -9.80 -13.91
C MET A 220 4.35 -10.23 -15.22
N THR A 221 3.94 -9.67 -16.35
CA THR A 221 4.56 -9.87 -17.66
C THR A 221 4.81 -8.50 -18.30
N PRO A 222 6.05 -7.99 -18.22
CA PRO A 222 6.46 -6.74 -18.84
C PRO A 222 6.89 -6.93 -20.29
N ASN A 223 6.70 -5.89 -21.11
CA ASN A 223 7.17 -5.79 -22.47
C ASN A 223 7.80 -4.40 -22.69
N PRO A 224 9.12 -4.31 -22.86
CA PRO A 224 10.12 -5.39 -22.85
C PRO A 224 10.34 -6.02 -21.47
N GLU A 225 10.87 -7.26 -21.44
CA GLU A 225 11.07 -8.03 -20.21
C GLU A 225 11.96 -7.32 -19.18
N ALA A 226 12.97 -6.58 -19.66
CA ALA A 226 13.94 -5.89 -18.82
C ALA A 226 13.39 -4.62 -18.12
N LEU A 227 12.11 -4.25 -18.32
CA LEU A 227 11.52 -3.00 -17.81
C LEU A 227 12.37 -1.77 -18.19
N ARG A 228 12.86 -1.76 -19.43
CA ARG A 228 13.76 -0.71 -19.95
C ARG A 228 13.19 -0.03 -21.18
N GLY A 229 13.49 1.24 -21.33
CA GLY A 229 13.06 2.08 -22.44
C GLY A 229 12.09 3.18 -22.04
N SER A 230 11.91 4.16 -22.92
CA SER A 230 11.01 5.30 -22.72
C SER A 230 9.54 4.88 -22.73
N GLN A 231 9.22 3.72 -23.30
CA GLN A 231 7.90 3.12 -23.27
C GLN A 231 7.97 1.64 -22.87
N VAL A 232 7.13 1.26 -21.91
CA VAL A 232 7.01 -0.11 -21.40
C VAL A 232 5.55 -0.43 -21.11
N ASP A 233 5.08 -1.59 -21.55
CA ASP A 233 3.78 -2.12 -21.17
C ASP A 233 3.95 -3.20 -20.11
N VAL A 234 3.12 -3.17 -19.06
CA VAL A 234 3.12 -4.19 -18.01
C VAL A 234 1.73 -4.77 -17.87
N SER A 235 1.63 -6.09 -17.87
CA SER A 235 0.39 -6.81 -17.57
C SER A 235 0.53 -7.62 -16.30
N TYR A 236 -0.51 -7.65 -15.47
CA TYR A 236 -0.63 -8.56 -14.34
C TYR A 236 -1.80 -9.49 -14.61
N THR A 237 -1.58 -10.80 -14.48
CA THR A 237 -2.61 -11.82 -14.61
C THR A 237 -2.82 -12.53 -13.28
N LYS A 238 -4.06 -12.98 -13.05
CA LYS A 238 -4.58 -13.44 -11.75
C LYS A 238 -4.68 -12.30 -10.75
N LEU A 239 -5.73 -12.32 -9.94
CA LEU A 239 -5.87 -11.33 -8.88
C LEU A 239 -5.03 -11.73 -7.66
N PRO A 240 -4.54 -10.76 -6.87
CA PRO A 240 -3.89 -11.00 -5.59
C PRO A 240 -4.74 -11.78 -4.59
N GLU A 241 -4.09 -12.51 -3.68
CA GLU A 241 -4.75 -13.20 -2.56
C GLU A 241 -5.21 -12.24 -1.45
N SER A 242 -4.40 -11.22 -1.17
CA SER A 242 -4.66 -10.25 -0.10
C SER A 242 -5.24 -8.93 -0.64
N TYR A 243 -6.18 -8.35 0.10
CA TYR A 243 -6.71 -7.02 -0.19
C TYR A 243 -5.62 -5.91 -0.15
N THR A 244 -4.50 -6.13 0.55
CA THR A 244 -3.39 -5.17 0.70
C THR A 244 -2.63 -4.92 -0.60
N ALA A 245 -2.77 -5.81 -1.60
CA ALA A 245 -2.21 -5.62 -2.93
C ALA A 245 -2.95 -4.54 -3.74
N PHE A 246 -4.16 -4.13 -3.34
CA PHE A 246 -4.89 -3.04 -3.97
C PHE A 246 -4.62 -1.68 -3.31
N GLY A 247 -5.22 -0.62 -3.84
CA GLY A 247 -5.08 0.73 -3.32
C GLY A 247 -3.88 1.49 -3.89
N PRO A 248 -3.34 2.49 -3.15
CA PRO A 248 -2.27 3.34 -3.63
C PRO A 248 -0.99 2.54 -3.90
N LYS A 249 -0.38 2.75 -5.07
CA LYS A 249 0.91 2.19 -5.49
C LYS A 249 1.76 3.27 -6.16
N LYS A 250 3.03 2.96 -6.39
CA LYS A 250 3.98 3.88 -7.05
C LYS A 250 4.58 3.23 -8.28
N VAL A 251 4.77 4.04 -9.31
CA VAL A 251 5.61 3.73 -10.47
C VAL A 251 6.74 4.75 -10.51
N LYS A 252 7.97 4.28 -10.73
CA LYS A 252 9.16 5.12 -10.77
C LYS A 252 9.93 4.86 -12.06
N ALA A 253 10.35 5.93 -12.72
CA ALA A 253 11.30 5.90 -13.83
C ALA A 253 12.65 6.42 -13.33
N THR A 254 13.73 5.76 -13.71
CA THR A 254 15.09 6.14 -13.35
C THR A 254 15.97 6.16 -14.59
N LEU A 255 16.72 7.23 -14.80
CA LEU A 255 17.72 7.32 -15.84
C LEU A 255 19.09 7.58 -15.22
N LYS A 256 20.05 6.70 -15.51
CA LYS A 256 21.44 6.83 -15.07
C LYS A 256 22.35 7.05 -16.26
N VAL A 257 23.09 8.16 -16.27
CA VAL A 257 24.07 8.49 -17.33
C VAL A 257 25.38 8.90 -16.67
N GLY A 258 26.36 8.00 -16.67
CA GLY A 258 27.56 8.15 -15.85
C GLY A 258 27.17 8.22 -14.37
N SER A 259 27.49 9.35 -13.71
CA SER A 259 27.10 9.66 -12.34
C SER A 259 25.77 10.40 -12.21
N CYS A 260 25.18 10.86 -13.31
CA CYS A 260 23.89 11.56 -13.26
C CYS A 260 22.77 10.58 -13.01
N ILE A 261 21.89 10.90 -12.06
CA ILE A 261 20.66 10.14 -11.79
C ILE A 261 19.48 11.11 -11.88
N ALA A 262 18.58 10.87 -12.84
CA ALA A 262 17.28 11.52 -12.91
C ALA A 262 16.20 10.52 -12.53
N GLU A 263 15.26 10.93 -11.69
CA GLU A 263 14.16 10.08 -11.21
C GLU A 263 12.85 10.84 -11.24
N ASP A 264 11.78 10.21 -11.71
CA ASP A 264 10.41 10.72 -11.58
C ASP A 264 9.52 9.59 -11.04
N THR A 265 8.51 9.95 -10.25
CA THR A 265 7.62 9.00 -9.59
C THR A 265 6.17 9.46 -9.75
N ARG A 266 5.27 8.49 -9.95
CA ARG A 266 3.83 8.70 -10.07
C ARG A 266 3.09 7.79 -9.11
N ASP A 267 2.17 8.38 -8.36
CA ASP A 267 1.21 7.63 -7.56
C ASP A 267 0.10 7.12 -8.47
N ILE A 268 -0.28 5.85 -8.32
CA ILE A 268 -1.41 5.23 -8.99
C ILE A 268 -2.32 4.56 -7.97
N LYS A 269 -3.52 4.16 -8.37
CA LYS A 269 -4.45 3.37 -7.55
C LYS A 269 -4.86 2.11 -8.29
N VAL A 270 -4.75 0.95 -7.65
CA VAL A 270 -5.10 -0.36 -8.22
C VAL A 270 -6.38 -0.88 -7.59
N PHE A 271 -7.30 -1.37 -8.41
CA PHE A 271 -8.64 -1.83 -8.03
C PHE A 271 -8.95 -3.22 -8.60
N TYR A 272 -9.88 -3.93 -7.97
CA TYR A 272 -10.47 -5.15 -8.51
C TYR A 272 -11.89 -4.91 -9.02
N SER A 273 -12.36 -5.69 -9.99
CA SER A 273 -13.76 -5.67 -10.40
C SER A 273 -14.62 -6.29 -9.30
N ARG A 274 -15.44 -5.49 -8.61
CA ARG A 274 -16.17 -5.85 -7.39
C ARG A 274 -17.05 -7.09 -7.56
N GLU A 275 -17.72 -7.17 -8.70
CA GLU A 275 -18.76 -8.16 -9.03
C GLU A 275 -18.24 -9.33 -9.87
N ALA A 276 -16.95 -9.38 -10.19
CA ALA A 276 -16.34 -10.55 -10.80
C ALA A 276 -16.12 -11.66 -9.76
N LYS A 277 -15.92 -12.90 -10.24
CA LYS A 277 -15.60 -14.08 -9.41
C LYS A 277 -14.21 -14.65 -9.76
N ASN A 278 -13.29 -13.77 -10.12
CA ASN A 278 -11.93 -14.11 -10.60
C ASN A 278 -10.85 -13.93 -9.53
N ASN A 279 -11.24 -13.78 -8.25
CA ASN A 279 -10.36 -13.93 -7.10
C ASN A 279 -9.76 -15.35 -7.03
N PRO A 280 -8.68 -15.56 -6.25
CA PRO A 280 -8.00 -16.85 -6.20
C PRO A 280 -8.85 -18.05 -5.78
N GLU A 281 -9.90 -17.86 -4.96
CA GLU A 281 -10.82 -18.94 -4.61
C GLU A 281 -11.78 -19.28 -5.77
N GLY A 282 -12.13 -18.31 -6.61
CA GLY A 282 -13.06 -18.48 -7.75
C GLY A 282 -14.51 -18.81 -7.37
N LYS A 283 -14.82 -18.94 -6.08
CA LYS A 283 -16.13 -19.39 -5.57
C LYS A 283 -17.13 -18.25 -5.39
N PHE A 284 -16.67 -17.12 -4.86
CA PHE A 284 -17.52 -15.99 -4.48
C PHE A 284 -17.16 -14.74 -5.26
N TYR A 285 -17.98 -13.70 -5.15
CA TYR A 285 -17.65 -12.38 -5.70
C TYR A 285 -16.41 -11.79 -5.03
N ASN A 286 -15.65 -11.01 -5.80
CA ASN A 286 -14.44 -10.37 -5.31
C ASN A 286 -14.70 -9.48 -4.09
N TRP A 287 -15.82 -8.75 -4.04
CA TRP A 287 -16.18 -7.95 -2.86
C TRP A 287 -16.24 -8.79 -1.59
N PHE A 288 -16.87 -9.97 -1.65
CA PHE A 288 -17.00 -10.82 -0.48
C PHE A 288 -15.63 -11.39 -0.10
N TYR A 289 -14.88 -11.86 -1.10
CA TYR A 289 -13.55 -12.41 -0.90
C TYR A 289 -12.55 -11.43 -0.28
N TYR A 290 -12.58 -10.15 -0.68
CA TYR A 290 -11.65 -9.14 -0.16
C TYR A 290 -12.18 -8.43 1.09
N TRP A 291 -13.45 -8.02 1.14
CA TRP A 291 -13.97 -7.33 2.32
C TRP A 291 -13.99 -8.23 3.57
N LYS A 292 -14.14 -9.55 3.43
CA LYS A 292 -14.00 -10.50 4.57
C LYS A 292 -12.62 -10.46 5.25
N GLN A 293 -11.60 -9.94 4.56
CA GLN A 293 -10.22 -9.83 5.06
C GLN A 293 -9.96 -8.50 5.79
N THR A 294 -10.93 -7.57 5.77
CA THR A 294 -10.77 -6.19 6.24
C THR A 294 -11.47 -5.97 7.59
N PRO A 295 -11.14 -4.89 8.34
CA PRO A 295 -11.83 -4.55 9.58
C PRO A 295 -13.36 -4.49 9.52
N PRO A 296 -14.01 -4.05 8.41
CA PRO A 296 -15.46 -4.19 8.20
C PRO A 296 -16.08 -5.55 8.49
N ALA A 297 -15.34 -6.66 8.31
CA ALA A 297 -15.84 -8.00 8.61
C ALA A 297 -15.87 -8.28 10.13
N ARG A 298 -15.15 -7.49 10.93
CA ARG A 298 -15.04 -7.62 12.37
C ARG A 298 -15.09 -6.22 13.01
N PRO A 299 -16.20 -5.48 12.85
CA PRO A 299 -16.26 -4.06 13.20
C PRO A 299 -16.08 -3.79 14.72
N GLN A 300 -16.23 -4.81 15.56
CA GLN A 300 -15.97 -4.80 17.00
C GLN A 300 -14.78 -5.70 17.41
N GLY A 301 -13.95 -6.16 16.47
CA GLY A 301 -12.81 -7.04 16.72
C GLY A 301 -13.19 -8.50 17.05
N GLN A 302 -14.46 -8.87 16.87
CA GLN A 302 -15.01 -10.16 17.22
C GLN A 302 -14.43 -11.33 16.40
N LEU A 303 -14.46 -12.53 16.98
CA LEU A 303 -14.18 -13.79 16.28
C LEU A 303 -15.50 -14.49 15.94
N VAL A 304 -16.04 -14.17 14.77
CA VAL A 304 -17.23 -14.79 14.19
C VAL A 304 -16.87 -15.34 12.81
N ASN A 305 -17.40 -16.51 12.47
CA ASN A 305 -17.27 -17.05 11.11
C ASN A 305 -18.18 -16.25 10.18
N ILE A 306 -17.72 -16.02 8.95
CA ILE A 306 -18.46 -15.28 7.94
C ILE A 306 -18.54 -16.14 6.69
N GLU A 307 -19.76 -16.44 6.27
CA GLU A 307 -20.01 -17.27 5.11
C GLU A 307 -20.91 -16.59 4.09
N PHE A 308 -20.76 -16.99 2.84
CA PHE A 308 -21.61 -16.49 1.77
C PHE A 308 -22.88 -17.33 1.67
N GLY A 309 -24.03 -16.76 2.06
CA GLY A 309 -25.34 -17.40 2.02
C GLY A 309 -25.99 -17.42 0.63
N GLY A 310 -25.51 -16.63 -0.33
CA GLY A 310 -26.12 -16.55 -1.65
C GLY A 310 -27.56 -16.03 -1.61
N THR A 311 -28.41 -16.49 -2.53
CA THR A 311 -29.85 -16.11 -2.58
C THR A 311 -30.79 -17.22 -2.10
N GLN A 312 -30.28 -18.43 -1.89
CA GLN A 312 -31.12 -19.61 -1.65
C GLN A 312 -31.01 -20.18 -0.23
N PHE A 313 -30.05 -19.70 0.57
CA PHE A 313 -29.89 -20.13 1.95
C PHE A 313 -30.92 -19.45 2.85
N ASP A 314 -31.84 -20.23 3.44
CA ASP A 314 -32.75 -19.76 4.50
C ASP A 314 -33.45 -18.42 4.18
N GLN A 315 -33.38 -17.43 5.08
CA GLN A 315 -33.97 -16.10 4.91
C GLN A 315 -33.28 -15.27 3.81
N CYS A 316 -32.12 -15.67 3.28
CA CYS A 316 -31.58 -15.01 2.08
C CYS A 316 -32.53 -15.13 0.88
N LYS A 317 -33.50 -16.07 0.89
CA LYS A 317 -34.58 -16.14 -0.11
C LYS A 317 -35.49 -14.92 -0.08
N ASN A 318 -35.65 -14.29 1.08
CA ASN A 318 -36.40 -13.05 1.22
C ASN A 318 -35.53 -11.89 0.73
N PHE A 319 -36.02 -11.14 -0.27
CA PHE A 319 -35.28 -10.03 -0.88
C PHE A 319 -34.79 -9.00 0.15
N HIS A 320 -35.56 -8.75 1.21
CA HIS A 320 -35.28 -7.73 2.22
C HIS A 320 -34.20 -8.11 3.25
N VAL A 321 -33.72 -9.36 3.24
CA VAL A 321 -32.75 -9.87 4.21
C VAL A 321 -31.36 -9.87 3.58
N PRO A 322 -30.43 -8.97 3.97
CA PRO A 322 -29.09 -8.87 3.39
C PRO A 322 -28.07 -9.81 4.05
N ALA A 323 -28.35 -10.25 5.27
CA ALA A 323 -27.60 -11.25 6.01
C ALA A 323 -28.48 -11.89 7.08
N LEU A 324 -27.96 -12.91 7.75
CA LEU A 324 -28.58 -13.49 8.93
C LEU A 324 -27.53 -14.15 9.82
N PHE A 325 -27.73 -14.06 11.13
CA PHE A 325 -27.18 -14.99 12.10
C PHE A 325 -28.20 -16.10 12.40
N LYS A 326 -27.83 -17.37 12.23
CA LYS A 326 -28.71 -18.50 12.58
C LYS A 326 -27.97 -19.59 13.36
N PRO A 327 -28.22 -19.72 14.67
CA PRO A 327 -27.46 -20.63 15.54
C PRO A 327 -27.68 -22.11 15.22
N ALA A 328 -28.82 -22.47 14.61
CA ALA A 328 -29.20 -23.86 14.33
C ALA A 328 -28.44 -24.50 13.16
N TYR A 329 -27.77 -23.71 12.30
CA TYR A 329 -27.18 -24.23 11.06
C TYR A 329 -25.67 -24.41 11.17
N MET A 330 -24.95 -23.46 11.75
CA MET A 330 -23.52 -23.57 12.02
C MET A 330 -23.10 -22.79 13.25
N TYR A 331 -22.18 -23.38 14.02
CA TYR A 331 -21.64 -22.76 15.22
C TYR A 331 -20.97 -21.42 14.88
N LYS A 332 -21.42 -20.35 15.54
CA LYS A 332 -20.81 -19.01 15.49
C LYS A 332 -20.62 -18.43 14.09
N THR A 333 -21.63 -18.52 13.22
CA THR A 333 -21.52 -18.09 11.82
C THR A 333 -22.57 -17.05 11.43
N ILE A 334 -22.13 -15.95 10.83
CA ILE A 334 -22.96 -14.96 10.13
C ILE A 334 -22.95 -15.29 8.64
N HIS A 335 -24.13 -15.37 8.04
CA HIS A 335 -24.31 -15.61 6.62
C HIS A 335 -24.63 -14.30 5.90
N ILE A 336 -23.73 -13.87 5.03
CA ILE A 336 -23.94 -12.69 4.18
C ILE A 336 -24.57 -13.16 2.88
N CYS A 337 -25.77 -12.66 2.58
CA CYS A 337 -26.46 -13.02 1.37
C CYS A 337 -25.79 -12.42 0.12
N ASP A 338 -26.25 -12.80 -1.07
CA ASP A 338 -25.75 -12.20 -2.31
C ASP A 338 -26.20 -10.74 -2.45
N LEU A 339 -25.37 -9.82 -1.94
CA LEU A 339 -25.61 -8.39 -2.01
C LEU A 339 -25.67 -7.87 -3.45
N THR A 340 -24.97 -8.51 -4.39
CA THR A 340 -25.02 -8.16 -5.82
C THR A 340 -26.41 -8.43 -6.40
N ALA A 341 -27.08 -9.50 -5.95
CA ALA A 341 -28.41 -9.86 -6.40
C ALA A 341 -29.53 -9.11 -5.64
N LYS A 342 -29.23 -8.60 -4.44
CA LYS A 342 -30.21 -8.00 -3.52
C LYS A 342 -30.21 -6.47 -3.51
N LEU A 343 -29.06 -5.85 -3.76
CA LEU A 343 -28.89 -4.41 -3.65
C LEU A 343 -28.68 -3.76 -5.02
N ASP A 344 -28.76 -2.44 -5.05
CA ASP A 344 -28.43 -1.67 -6.23
C ASP A 344 -26.92 -1.71 -6.56
N ASN A 345 -26.53 -1.08 -7.67
CA ASN A 345 -25.13 -0.99 -8.06
C ASN A 345 -24.25 -0.19 -7.06
N LYS A 346 -24.84 0.58 -6.15
CA LYS A 346 -24.13 1.28 -5.07
C LYS A 346 -24.00 0.41 -3.82
N PHE A 347 -24.55 -0.80 -3.83
CA PHE A 347 -24.71 -1.64 -2.64
C PHE A 347 -25.32 -0.80 -1.52
N SER A 348 -26.42 -0.11 -1.79
CA SER A 348 -27.04 0.82 -0.86
C SER A 348 -28.03 0.13 0.06
N VAL A 349 -27.95 0.42 1.36
CA VAL A 349 -28.96 0.02 2.36
C VAL A 349 -29.38 1.25 3.15
N THR A 350 -30.69 1.40 3.36
CA THR A 350 -31.27 2.45 4.21
C THR A 350 -31.90 1.81 5.42
N VAL A 351 -31.45 2.19 6.61
CA VAL A 351 -31.99 1.68 7.89
C VAL A 351 -32.57 2.82 8.73
N PRO A 352 -33.52 2.52 9.63
CA PRO A 352 -33.96 3.44 10.67
C PRO A 352 -32.78 3.98 11.47
N LYS A 353 -32.76 5.29 11.71
CA LYS A 353 -31.82 5.92 12.64
C LYS A 353 -32.47 6.01 14.01
N VAL A 354 -32.12 5.08 14.90
CA VAL A 354 -32.72 4.92 16.22
C VAL A 354 -31.65 4.88 17.30
N ASN A 355 -31.88 5.56 18.43
CA ASN A 355 -30.98 5.58 19.57
C ASN A 355 -31.74 5.96 20.86
N ARG A 356 -31.74 5.06 21.85
CA ARG A 356 -32.47 5.26 23.13
C ARG A 356 -31.92 6.40 23.97
N THR A 357 -30.65 6.76 23.80
CA THR A 357 -30.04 7.93 24.46
C THR A 357 -30.32 9.26 23.74
N MET A 358 -30.95 9.21 22.56
CA MET A 358 -31.32 10.39 21.76
C MET A 358 -32.84 10.41 21.49
N PRO A 359 -33.67 10.96 22.41
CA PRO A 359 -35.13 10.90 22.34
C PRO A 359 -35.75 11.41 21.02
N ALA A 360 -35.09 12.33 20.32
CA ALA A 360 -35.53 12.82 19.03
C ALA A 360 -35.62 11.71 17.96
N THR A 361 -34.77 10.68 18.05
CA THR A 361 -34.77 9.53 17.13
C THR A 361 -35.88 8.51 17.43
N LEU A 362 -36.52 8.61 18.60
CA LEU A 362 -37.63 7.75 19.03
C LEU A 362 -39.01 8.38 18.78
N THR A 363 -39.04 9.65 18.40
CA THR A 363 -40.27 10.43 18.19
C THR A 363 -40.39 10.97 16.77
N THR A 364 -39.28 11.10 16.05
CA THR A 364 -39.25 11.53 14.65
C THR A 364 -38.55 10.47 13.79
N LYS A 365 -39.21 10.03 12.71
CA LYS A 365 -38.62 9.08 11.76
C LYS A 365 -37.42 9.71 11.05
N GLN A 366 -36.26 9.07 11.22
CA GLN A 366 -35.01 9.42 10.57
C GLN A 366 -34.40 8.16 9.96
N TYR A 367 -33.62 8.33 8.90
CA TYR A 367 -32.98 7.24 8.18
C TYR A 367 -31.50 7.52 8.00
N VAL A 368 -30.70 6.45 7.91
CA VAL A 368 -29.31 6.49 7.52
C VAL A 368 -29.10 5.55 6.34
N THR A 369 -28.48 6.06 5.28
CA THR A 369 -28.15 5.29 4.08
C THR A 369 -26.65 5.06 4.02
N THR A 370 -26.24 3.81 3.90
CA THR A 370 -24.84 3.41 3.67
C THR A 370 -24.69 2.85 2.26
N THR A 371 -23.46 2.82 1.75
CA THR A 371 -23.15 2.28 0.41
C THR A 371 -21.86 1.46 0.43
N HIS A 372 -21.71 0.55 -0.53
CA HIS A 372 -20.49 -0.25 -0.73
C HIS A 372 -19.97 -0.91 0.57
N ILE A 373 -18.70 -0.72 0.92
CA ILE A 373 -18.11 -1.35 2.11
C ILE A 373 -18.78 -0.91 3.41
N ASP A 374 -19.36 0.30 3.46
CA ASP A 374 -20.08 0.77 4.64
C ASP A 374 -21.36 -0.05 4.84
N THR A 375 -22.02 -0.44 3.76
CA THR A 375 -23.19 -1.32 3.83
C THR A 375 -22.81 -2.69 4.34
N PHE A 376 -21.70 -3.26 3.85
CA PHE A 376 -21.18 -4.50 4.40
C PHE A 376 -20.87 -4.38 5.90
N ALA A 377 -20.21 -3.30 6.34
CA ALA A 377 -19.91 -3.06 7.76
C ALA A 377 -21.19 -2.87 8.61
N THR A 378 -22.18 -2.16 8.08
CA THR A 378 -23.48 -1.93 8.74
C THR A 378 -24.22 -3.25 8.97
N ILE A 379 -24.25 -4.10 7.94
CA ILE A 379 -24.83 -5.44 8.02
C ILE A 379 -24.07 -6.29 9.05
N MET A 380 -22.73 -6.29 9.01
CA MET A 380 -21.93 -7.03 9.99
C MET A 380 -22.16 -6.57 11.43
N LEU A 381 -22.38 -5.26 11.66
CA LEU A 381 -22.72 -4.73 12.99
C LEU A 381 -24.11 -5.20 13.44
N HIS A 382 -25.09 -5.14 12.55
CA HIS A 382 -26.46 -5.59 12.82
C HIS A 382 -26.49 -7.07 13.21
N GLU A 383 -25.94 -7.94 12.38
CA GLU A 383 -25.90 -9.40 12.64
C GLU A 383 -25.05 -9.77 13.86
N PHE A 384 -24.10 -8.92 14.24
CA PHE A 384 -23.31 -9.17 15.43
C PHE A 384 -24.12 -8.97 16.72
N VAL A 385 -25.15 -8.11 16.71
CA VAL A 385 -26.06 -7.96 17.85
C VAL A 385 -26.83 -9.26 18.07
N HIS A 386 -27.42 -9.81 16.99
CA HIS A 386 -28.07 -11.13 16.99
C HIS A 386 -27.17 -12.23 17.53
N PHE A 387 -25.92 -12.27 17.05
CA PHE A 387 -24.91 -13.19 17.54
C PHE A 387 -24.67 -13.00 19.05
N ASN A 388 -24.49 -11.76 19.52
CA ASN A 388 -24.15 -11.49 20.91
C ASN A 388 -25.33 -11.78 21.85
N ALA A 389 -26.55 -11.41 21.45
CA ALA A 389 -27.79 -11.69 22.17
C ALA A 389 -27.96 -13.20 22.37
N TYR A 390 -27.76 -14.00 21.30
CA TYR A 390 -27.85 -15.46 21.41
C TYR A 390 -26.82 -16.03 22.41
N HIS A 391 -25.55 -15.67 22.30
CA HIS A 391 -24.51 -16.23 23.17
C HIS A 391 -24.59 -15.72 24.61
N THR A 392 -25.18 -14.55 24.84
CA THR A 392 -25.34 -13.99 26.18
C THR A 392 -26.59 -14.54 26.87
N TRP A 393 -27.70 -14.69 26.13
CA TRP A 393 -29.01 -14.93 26.72
C TRP A 393 -29.64 -16.27 26.36
N ARG A 394 -29.23 -16.95 25.29
CA ARG A 394 -29.95 -18.12 24.75
C ARG A 394 -29.11 -19.39 24.66
N GLU A 395 -27.80 -19.27 24.51
CA GLU A 395 -26.91 -20.42 24.36
C GLU A 395 -27.04 -21.39 25.55
N GLY A 396 -27.30 -22.67 25.25
CA GLY A 396 -27.47 -23.73 26.23
C GLY A 396 -28.85 -23.81 26.89
N LYS A 397 -29.80 -22.93 26.53
CA LYS A 397 -31.18 -22.98 27.03
C LYS A 397 -32.09 -23.77 26.09
N THR A 398 -33.09 -24.42 26.66
CA THR A 398 -34.22 -25.02 25.92
C THR A 398 -35.24 -23.95 25.54
N GLU A 399 -36.08 -24.23 24.53
CA GLU A 399 -37.15 -23.31 24.10
C GLU A 399 -38.03 -22.87 25.27
N ALA A 400 -38.51 -23.82 26.08
CA ALA A 400 -39.34 -23.53 27.24
C ALA A 400 -38.64 -22.65 28.30
N GLN A 401 -37.31 -22.72 28.42
CA GLN A 401 -36.56 -21.83 29.30
C GLN A 401 -36.41 -20.43 28.71
N MET A 402 -36.32 -20.30 27.38
CA MET A 402 -36.27 -19.02 26.71
C MET A 402 -37.64 -18.32 26.80
N GLU A 403 -38.73 -18.99 26.43
CA GLU A 403 -40.11 -18.47 26.53
C GLU A 403 -40.50 -18.10 27.98
N ALA A 404 -39.95 -18.79 28.99
CA ALA A 404 -40.19 -18.45 30.39
C ALA A 404 -39.43 -17.19 30.86
N GLN A 405 -38.38 -16.78 30.13
CA GLN A 405 -37.52 -15.64 30.47
C GLN A 405 -37.76 -14.42 29.59
N ASP A 406 -38.36 -14.61 28.43
CA ASP A 406 -38.70 -13.64 27.38
C ASP A 406 -40.14 -13.97 26.95
N ARG A 407 -41.12 -13.36 27.60
CA ARG A 407 -42.53 -13.79 27.51
C ARG A 407 -43.24 -13.23 26.28
N ASP A 408 -42.83 -12.07 25.81
CA ASP A 408 -43.36 -11.43 24.62
C ASP A 408 -42.60 -11.80 23.35
N LEU A 409 -41.49 -12.55 23.49
CA LEU A 409 -40.69 -13.14 22.42
C LEU A 409 -40.00 -12.08 21.57
N ASP A 410 -39.58 -10.98 22.20
CA ASP A 410 -38.93 -9.85 21.56
C ASP A 410 -37.42 -10.04 21.38
N GLY A 411 -36.90 -11.09 22.01
CA GLY A 411 -35.52 -11.52 21.93
C GLY A 411 -34.61 -11.07 23.07
N ILE A 412 -35.14 -10.33 24.05
CA ILE A 412 -34.48 -9.86 25.26
C ILE A 412 -35.18 -10.48 26.47
N PRO A 413 -34.45 -11.02 27.47
CA PRO A 413 -35.09 -11.47 28.70
C PRO A 413 -35.81 -10.33 29.46
N ASP A 414 -37.08 -10.53 29.85
CA ASP A 414 -37.97 -9.60 30.57
C ASP A 414 -37.29 -8.85 31.72
N HIS A 415 -36.42 -9.53 32.47
CA HIS A 415 -35.74 -8.95 33.63
C HIS A 415 -34.64 -7.93 33.29
N LEU A 416 -34.14 -7.93 32.05
CA LEU A 416 -33.09 -7.01 31.57
C LEU A 416 -33.68 -5.75 30.93
N GLU A 417 -34.83 -5.88 30.28
CA GLU A 417 -35.47 -4.82 29.51
C GLU A 417 -35.64 -3.48 30.26
N PRO A 418 -36.11 -3.43 31.52
CA PRO A 418 -36.30 -2.15 32.21
C PRO A 418 -34.99 -1.36 32.35
N SER A 419 -33.87 -2.06 32.52
CA SER A 419 -32.54 -1.44 32.64
C SER A 419 -32.02 -0.91 31.29
N MET A 420 -32.54 -1.46 30.19
CA MET A 420 -32.20 -1.08 28.82
C MET A 420 -33.17 -0.04 28.25
N GLY A 421 -34.27 0.25 28.95
CA GLY A 421 -35.31 1.19 28.51
C GLY A 421 -36.37 0.56 27.62
N PHE A 422 -36.60 -0.75 27.74
CA PHE A 422 -37.64 -1.52 27.05
C PHE A 422 -38.76 -1.92 28.03
N LYS A 423 -39.87 -2.47 27.51
CA LYS A 423 -41.07 -2.82 28.26
C LYS A 423 -41.29 -4.34 28.24
N PRO A 424 -41.22 -5.02 29.40
CA PRO A 424 -41.28 -6.50 29.52
C PRO A 424 -42.51 -7.25 29.01
N ASP A 425 -43.49 -6.55 28.48
CA ASP A 425 -44.77 -7.11 28.03
C ASP A 425 -45.11 -6.64 26.61
N THR A 426 -44.15 -6.07 25.90
CA THR A 426 -44.34 -5.38 24.64
C THR A 426 -43.28 -5.80 23.63
N LEU A 427 -43.66 -6.71 22.71
CA LEU A 427 -42.80 -7.23 21.63
C LEU A 427 -41.93 -6.16 20.95
N GLN A 428 -42.47 -4.96 20.70
CA GLN A 428 -41.71 -3.86 20.12
C GLN A 428 -42.03 -2.57 20.87
N THR A 429 -41.22 -2.23 21.88
CA THR A 429 -41.41 -1.06 22.74
C THR A 429 -41.46 0.24 21.94
N TYR A 430 -40.58 0.37 20.94
CA TYR A 430 -40.45 1.57 20.12
C TYR A 430 -40.99 1.35 18.71
N TRP A 431 -41.89 2.22 18.26
CA TRP A 431 -42.46 2.21 16.91
C TRP A 431 -43.37 1.02 16.57
N GLY A 432 -43.76 0.17 17.53
CA GLY A 432 -44.64 -0.99 17.27
C GLY A 432 -46.03 -0.65 16.72
N GLN A 433 -46.47 0.61 16.83
CA GLN A 433 -47.74 1.09 16.25
C GLN A 433 -47.55 1.93 14.97
N ASP A 434 -46.30 2.15 14.54
CA ASP A 434 -46.00 2.96 13.37
C ASP A 434 -46.25 2.18 12.07
N GLN A 435 -46.85 2.81 11.07
CA GLN A 435 -47.20 2.11 9.82
C GLN A 435 -45.99 1.59 9.04
N ASP A 436 -44.87 2.32 9.08
CA ASP A 436 -43.67 1.98 8.31
C ASP A 436 -42.75 1.06 9.12
N TRP A 437 -42.74 1.20 10.45
CA TRP A 437 -41.72 0.60 11.32
C TRP A 437 -42.26 -0.48 12.29
N LYS A 438 -43.56 -0.77 12.31
CA LYS A 438 -44.12 -1.92 13.05
C LYS A 438 -43.62 -3.30 12.58
N GLY A 439 -42.90 -3.33 11.45
CA GLY A 439 -42.26 -4.53 10.92
C GLY A 439 -40.76 -4.62 11.23
N MET A 440 -40.25 -3.77 12.13
CA MET A 440 -38.83 -3.74 12.51
C MET A 440 -38.41 -5.04 13.20
N GLY A 441 -39.33 -5.68 13.94
CA GLY A 441 -39.07 -6.86 14.75
C GLY A 441 -39.12 -6.54 16.23
N GLY A 442 -38.60 -7.45 17.06
CA GLY A 442 -38.60 -7.29 18.52
C GLY A 442 -37.62 -6.22 19.01
N ASP A 443 -37.54 -5.98 20.32
CA ASP A 443 -36.59 -5.02 20.87
C ASP A 443 -35.12 -5.45 20.67
N GLU A 444 -34.86 -6.74 20.46
CA GLU A 444 -33.53 -7.21 20.04
C GLU A 444 -33.16 -6.74 18.61
N GLU A 445 -34.10 -6.76 17.67
CA GLU A 445 -33.92 -6.15 16.34
C GLU A 445 -33.73 -4.64 16.45
N PHE A 446 -34.44 -3.98 17.37
CA PHE A 446 -34.22 -2.56 17.66
C PHE A 446 -32.77 -2.31 18.12
N LEU A 447 -32.18 -3.14 18.98
CA LEU A 447 -30.77 -3.05 19.38
C LEU A 447 -29.82 -3.22 18.18
N ALA A 448 -30.16 -4.11 17.26
CA ALA A 448 -29.40 -4.34 16.03
C ALA A 448 -29.41 -3.09 15.12
N TYR A 449 -30.59 -2.47 14.93
CA TYR A 449 -30.71 -1.19 14.20
C TYR A 449 -30.06 -0.02 14.92
N GLU A 450 -30.17 0.07 16.25
CA GLU A 450 -29.49 1.09 17.04
C GLU A 450 -27.98 1.01 16.81
N THR A 451 -27.40 -0.18 16.97
CA THR A 451 -25.96 -0.41 16.76
C THR A 451 -25.55 -0.07 15.33
N ALA A 452 -26.28 -0.56 14.33
CA ALA A 452 -26.02 -0.29 12.92
C ALA A 452 -26.11 1.22 12.59
N SER A 453 -27.09 1.93 13.16
CA SER A 453 -27.30 3.35 12.87
C SER A 453 -26.27 4.30 13.48
N THR A 454 -25.53 3.82 14.48
CA THR A 454 -24.38 4.55 15.05
C THR A 454 -23.10 4.41 14.22
N TYR A 455 -23.13 3.61 13.15
CA TYR A 455 -21.99 3.43 12.25
C TYR A 455 -21.54 4.77 11.64
N PRO A 456 -20.26 5.16 11.80
CA PRO A 456 -19.72 6.34 11.13
C PRO A 456 -19.49 6.05 9.64
N ILE A 457 -20.31 6.64 8.77
CA ILE A 457 -20.16 6.54 7.30
C ILE A 457 -18.75 6.94 6.88
N GLY A 458 -18.11 6.14 6.03
CA GLY A 458 -16.76 6.36 5.55
C GLY A 458 -15.65 5.88 6.50
N LYS A 459 -15.98 5.31 7.66
CA LYS A 459 -15.00 4.75 8.62
C LYS A 459 -14.03 3.76 7.95
N TYR A 460 -14.49 3.05 6.93
CA TYR A 460 -13.71 2.01 6.26
C TYR A 460 -13.44 2.28 4.77
N ASP A 461 -13.61 3.51 4.30
CA ASP A 461 -13.37 3.87 2.90
C ASP A 461 -11.94 3.50 2.45
N ALA A 462 -10.94 3.57 3.34
CA ALA A 462 -9.56 3.20 3.04
C ALA A 462 -9.36 1.72 2.63
N TYR A 463 -10.37 0.87 2.81
CA TYR A 463 -10.34 -0.55 2.47
C TYR A 463 -11.17 -0.90 1.22
N ASP A 464 -11.94 0.06 0.67
CA ASP A 464 -12.83 -0.21 -0.47
C ASP A 464 -12.14 0.02 -1.82
N TRP A 465 -11.43 -1.00 -2.29
CA TRP A 465 -10.74 -1.01 -3.58
C TRP A 465 -11.51 -1.77 -4.67
N GLY A 466 -12.81 -2.02 -4.46
CA GLY A 466 -13.69 -2.56 -5.47
C GLY A 466 -14.06 -1.51 -6.52
N PHE A 467 -14.25 -1.95 -7.76
CA PHE A 467 -14.90 -1.18 -8.82
C PHE A 467 -16.24 -1.84 -9.19
N PRO A 468 -17.37 -1.11 -9.10
CA PRO A 468 -17.51 0.22 -8.47
C PRO A 468 -17.34 0.14 -6.95
N GLY A 469 -16.99 1.25 -6.30
CA GLY A 469 -16.68 1.32 -4.85
C GLY A 469 -16.41 2.75 -4.38
N LYS A 470 -16.24 2.97 -3.07
CA LYS A 470 -16.04 4.31 -2.47
C LYS A 470 -14.85 5.06 -3.06
N ASN A 471 -13.75 4.36 -3.33
CA ASN A 471 -12.55 4.97 -3.92
C ASN A 471 -12.64 5.09 -5.46
N TRP A 472 -13.73 4.60 -6.05
CA TRP A 472 -14.08 4.74 -7.47
C TRP A 472 -15.53 5.23 -7.64
N PRO A 473 -15.78 6.53 -7.36
CA PRO A 473 -17.10 7.13 -7.54
C PRO A 473 -17.52 7.18 -9.01
#